data_AF-A0A1E5FX58-F1
#
_entry.id   AF-A0A1E5FX58-F1
#
_cell.length_a   1.000
_cell.length_b   1.000
_cell.length_c   1.000
_cell.angle_alpha   90.00
_cell.angle_beta   90.00
_cell.angle_gamma   90.00
#
_symmetry.space_group_name_H-M   'P 1'
#
loop_
_entity.id
_entity.type
_entity.pdbx_description
1 polymer ?
#
loop_
_entity_poly.entity_id
_entity_poly.type
_entity_poly.pdbx_seq_one_letter_code
_entity_poly.pdbx_strand_id
1 'polypeptide(L)'
;MKTEMVRARVSSELKHESEIILSELGMSMSDAIRIFLSQVKLRHEFPVELKVPNQDTLKAMQESVIDETYDSADDLFSDILGSRSAKN
;
A
#
# COMPACT_ATOMS: atom_id res chain seq x y z
N MET A 1 14.76 -26.90 -5.16
CA MET A 1 13.99 -25.65 -5.37
C MET A 1 14.88 -24.68 -6.13
N LYS A 2 14.35 -23.96 -7.12
CA LYS A 2 15.11 -22.90 -7.78
C LYS A 2 15.14 -21.67 -6.87
N THR A 3 16.31 -21.07 -6.70
CA THR A 3 16.50 -19.84 -5.93
C THR A 3 16.65 -18.67 -6.88
N GLU A 4 15.92 -17.58 -6.63
CA GLU A 4 16.03 -16.33 -7.38
C GLU A 4 16.63 -15.25 -6.48
N MET A 5 17.37 -14.31 -7.08
CA MET A 5 18.03 -13.23 -6.34
C MET A 5 17.22 -11.93 -6.42
N VAL A 6 16.90 -11.38 -5.26
CA VAL A 6 16.29 -10.04 -5.14
C VAL A 6 17.40 -9.00 -5.04
N ARG A 7 17.39 -8.01 -5.94
CA ARG A 7 18.34 -6.88 -5.93
C ARG A 7 17.56 -5.57 -5.86
N ALA A 8 17.89 -4.74 -4.88
CA ALA A 8 17.33 -3.40 -4.71
C ALA A 8 18.47 -2.39 -4.50
N ARG A 9 18.30 -1.18 -5.05
CA ARG A 9 19.24 -0.07 -4.79
C ARG A 9 18.79 0.66 -3.54
N VAL A 10 19.72 0.89 -2.62
CA VAL A 10 19.52 1.63 -1.37
C VAL A 10 20.73 2.53 -1.14
N SER A 11 20.59 3.58 -0.33
CA SER A 11 21.75 4.37 0.09
C SER A 11 22.68 3.53 0.97
N SER A 12 23.97 3.86 0.95
CA SER A 12 24.97 3.19 1.80
C SER A 12 24.65 3.35 3.30
N GLU A 13 24.18 4.53 3.69
CA GLU A 13 23.73 4.85 5.05
C GLU A 13 22.58 3.94 5.48
N LEU A 14 21.50 3.89 4.69
CA LEU A 14 20.33 3.05 4.99
C LEU A 14 20.72 1.58 5.14
N LYS A 15 21.58 1.07 4.25
CA LYS A 15 22.07 -0.31 4.33
C LYS A 15 22.83 -0.55 5.63
N HIS A 16 23.78 0.33 5.97
CA HIS A 16 24.66 0.16 7.11
C HIS A 16 23.90 0.21 8.43
N GLU A 17 23.07 1.23 8.63
CA GLU A 17 22.27 1.40 9.85
C GLU A 17 21.30 0.24 10.05
N SER A 18 20.61 -0.16 8.98
CA SER A 18 19.69 -1.30 9.04
C SER A 18 20.41 -2.59 9.40
N GLU A 19 21.61 -2.84 8.86
CA GLU A 19 22.37 -4.06 9.14
C GLU A 19 22.82 -4.14 10.61
N ILE A 20 23.19 -3.01 11.22
CA ILE A 20 23.50 -2.95 12.66
C ILE A 20 22.27 -3.32 13.49
N ILE A 21 21.14 -2.67 13.25
CA ILE A 21 19.90 -2.90 13.99
C ILE A 21 19.42 -4.34 13.84
N LEU A 22 19.44 -4.88 12.62
CA LEU A 22 19.05 -6.26 12.35
C LEU A 22 19.99 -7.27 13.04
N SER A 23 21.29 -6.97 13.08
CA SER A 23 22.27 -7.79 13.80
C SER A 23 22.01 -7.83 15.31
N GLU A 24 21.63 -6.71 15.92
CA GLU A 24 21.22 -6.65 17.34
C GLU A 24 19.98 -7.52 17.62
N LEU A 25 19.10 -7.67 16.62
CA LEU A 25 17.94 -8.56 16.65
C LEU A 25 18.26 -10.02 16.26
N GLY A 26 19.54 -10.35 16.01
CA GLY A 26 19.97 -11.69 15.64
C GLY A 26 19.59 -12.12 14.23
N MET A 27 19.40 -11.18 13.31
CA MET A 27 18.99 -11.44 11.93
C MET A 27 19.90 -10.77 10.90
N SER A 28 20.10 -11.43 9.76
CA SER A 28 20.77 -10.81 8.61
C SER A 28 19.79 -9.99 7.76
N MET A 29 20.34 -9.11 6.91
CA MET A 29 19.55 -8.43 5.87
C MET A 29 18.74 -9.42 5.01
N SER A 30 19.31 -10.58 4.69
CA SER A 30 18.64 -11.61 3.90
C SER A 30 17.47 -12.26 4.64
N ASP A 31 17.57 -12.42 5.97
CA ASP A 31 16.47 -12.93 6.79
C ASP A 31 15.30 -11.94 6.80
N ALA A 32 15.60 -10.65 7.00
CA ALA A 32 14.60 -9.59 6.98
C ALA A 32 13.85 -9.54 5.62
N ILE A 33 14.57 -9.58 4.50
CA ILE A 33 13.98 -9.59 3.15
C ILE A 33 13.12 -10.85 2.95
N ARG A 34 13.59 -12.02 3.39
CA ARG A 34 12.81 -13.27 3.32
C ARG A 34 11.52 -13.19 4.11
N ILE A 35 11.57 -12.66 5.34
CA ILE A 35 10.40 -12.46 6.20
C ILE A 35 9.42 -11.49 5.53
N PHE A 36 9.90 -10.34 5.03
CA PHE A 36 9.08 -9.37 4.32
C PHE A 36 8.31 -10.00 3.15
N LEU A 37 9.01 -10.68 2.24
CA LEU A 37 8.39 -11.32 1.08
C LEU A 37 7.44 -12.46 1.49
N SER A 38 7.75 -13.17 2.57
CA SER A 38 6.88 -14.21 3.12
C SER A 38 5.57 -13.62 3.66
N GLN A 39 5.62 -12.47 4.34
CA GLN A 39 4.42 -11.79 4.83
C GLN A 39 3.57 -11.27 3.68
N VAL A 40 4.18 -10.66 2.65
CA VAL A 40 3.46 -10.23 1.43
C VAL A 40 2.72 -11.41 0.81
N LYS A 41 3.42 -12.54 0.62
CA LYS A 41 2.82 -13.76 0.04
C LYS A 41 1.68 -14.32 0.90
N LEU A 42 1.86 -14.34 2.22
CA LEU A 42 0.91 -14.96 3.14
C LEU A 42 -0.38 -14.16 3.27
N ARG A 43 -0.26 -12.82 3.33
CA ARG A 43 -1.38 -11.93 3.68
C ARG A 43 -2.02 -11.25 2.48
N HIS A 44 -1.38 -11.31 1.31
CA HIS A 44 -1.82 -10.58 0.11
C HIS A 44 -1.92 -9.06 0.35
N GLU A 45 -1.09 -8.51 1.24
CA GLU A 45 -1.04 -7.10 1.60
C GLU A 45 0.41 -6.63 1.82
N PHE A 46 0.60 -5.32 1.93
CA PHE A 46 1.90 -4.77 2.33
C PHE A 46 2.10 -4.96 3.84
N PRO A 47 3.22 -5.56 4.30
CA PRO A 47 3.33 -6.09 5.66
C PRO A 47 3.70 -5.05 6.72
N VAL A 48 3.64 -3.76 6.38
CA VAL A 48 3.78 -2.64 7.32
C VAL A 48 2.69 -1.62 7.05
N GLU A 49 2.26 -0.94 8.11
CA GLU A 49 1.17 0.03 8.04
C GLU A 49 1.57 1.27 7.21
N LEU A 50 0.80 1.57 6.16
CA LEU A 50 0.99 2.76 5.34
C LEU A 50 0.21 3.93 5.94
N LYS A 51 0.85 4.67 6.86
CA LYS A 51 0.22 5.76 7.60
C LYS A 51 0.12 7.09 6.85
N VAL A 52 0.93 7.28 5.83
CA VAL A 52 1.03 8.56 5.12
C VAL A 52 0.24 8.45 3.81
N PRO A 53 -0.85 9.21 3.65
CA PRO A 53 -1.59 9.25 2.39
C PRO A 53 -0.68 9.70 1.24
N ASN A 54 -0.89 9.12 0.06
CA ASN A 54 -0.18 9.58 -1.13
C ASN A 54 -0.74 10.91 -1.63
N GLN A 55 -0.08 11.52 -2.62
CA GLN A 55 -0.48 12.82 -3.16
C GLN A 55 -1.91 12.84 -3.69
N ASP A 56 -2.38 11.73 -4.29
CA ASP A 56 -3.72 11.67 -4.87
C ASP A 56 -4.79 11.59 -3.78
N THR A 57 -4.55 10.81 -2.73
CA THR A 57 -5.41 10.78 -1.55
C THR A 57 -5.46 12.14 -0.86
N LEU A 58 -4.33 12.84 -0.74
CA LEU A 58 -4.28 14.19 -0.15
C LEU A 58 -5.09 15.20 -0.97
N LYS A 59 -5.02 15.14 -2.30
CA LYS A 59 -5.83 16.00 -3.17
C LYS A 59 -7.33 15.74 -2.98
N ALA A 60 -7.74 14.47 -3.01
CA ALA A 60 -9.13 14.09 -2.80
C ALA A 60 -9.67 14.56 -1.43
N MET A 61 -8.84 14.51 -0.38
CA MET A 61 -9.20 15.02 0.95
C MET A 61 -9.31 16.56 1.02
N GLN A 62 -8.70 17.28 0.08
CA GLN A 62 -8.75 18.75 -0.02
C GLN A 62 -9.85 19.25 -0.95
N GLU A 63 -10.45 18.37 -1.76
CA GLU A 63 -11.56 18.70 -2.63
C GLU A 63 -12.80 19.10 -1.81
N SER A 64 -13.61 19.99 -2.38
CA SER A 64 -14.86 20.40 -1.75
C SER A 64 -15.81 19.21 -1.65
N VAL A 65 -16.38 18.99 -0.47
CA VAL A 65 -17.41 17.98 -0.28
C VAL A 65 -18.63 18.32 -1.14
N ILE A 66 -19.04 17.38 -1.97
CA ILE A 66 -20.30 17.46 -2.73
C ILE A 66 -21.42 17.15 -1.73
N ASP A 67 -22.33 18.10 -1.52
CA ASP A 67 -23.49 17.94 -0.62
C ASP A 67 -24.64 17.17 -1.30
N GLU A 68 -24.30 16.12 -2.05
CA GLU A 68 -25.25 15.26 -2.75
C GLU A 68 -25.72 14.14 -1.80
N THR A 69 -27.03 14.05 -1.64
CA THR A 69 -27.69 12.99 -0.88
C THR A 69 -28.40 12.05 -1.82
N TYR A 70 -28.37 10.75 -1.51
CA TYR A 70 -29.07 9.72 -2.28
C TYR A 70 -30.07 9.01 -1.36
N ASP A 71 -31.22 8.63 -1.92
CA ASP A 71 -32.28 7.95 -1.18
C ASP A 71 -31.88 6.50 -0.81
N SER A 72 -30.94 5.90 -1.54
CA SER A 72 -30.42 4.56 -1.29
C SER A 72 -28.96 4.37 -1.73
N ALA A 73 -28.31 3.31 -1.26
CA ALA A 73 -26.98 2.92 -1.73
C ALA A 73 -26.99 2.53 -3.23
N ASP A 74 -28.10 1.97 -3.73
CA ASP A 74 -28.24 1.59 -5.14
C ASP A 74 -28.28 2.83 -6.06
N ASP A 75 -28.90 3.93 -5.60
CA ASP A 75 -28.92 5.20 -6.33
C ASP A 75 -27.53 5.83 -6.42
N LEU A 76 -26.77 5.80 -5.32
CA LEU A 76 -25.37 6.26 -5.27
C LEU A 76 -24.49 5.45 -6.24
N PHE A 77 -24.54 4.11 -6.16
CA PHE A 77 -23.73 3.26 -7.02
C PHE A 77 -24.12 3.42 -8.49
N SER A 78 -25.40 3.65 -8.79
CA SER A 78 -25.86 3.83 -10.16
C SER A 78 -25.32 5.09 -10.83
N ASP A 79 -25.14 6.15 -10.03
CA ASP A 79 -24.55 7.41 -10.49
C ASP A 79 -23.03 7.30 -10.67
N ILE A 80 -22.32 6.76 -9.66
CA ILE A 80 -20.84 6.66 -9.67
C ILE A 80 -20.33 5.63 -10.69
N LEU A 81 -20.96 4.45 -10.79
CA LEU A 81 -20.50 3.34 -11.63
C LEU A 81 -21.11 3.36 -13.04
N GLY A 82 -21.99 4.33 -13.33
CA GLY A 82 -22.51 4.56 -14.67
C GLY A 82 -23.59 3.57 -15.13
N SER A 83 -24.43 3.04 -14.23
CA SER A 83 -25.70 2.40 -14.65
C SER A 83 -26.82 3.42 -14.92
N ARG A 84 -26.48 4.70 -15.15
CA ARG A 84 -27.34 5.63 -15.88
C ARG A 84 -27.33 5.30 -17.38
N SER A 85 -28.15 4.32 -17.75
CA SER A 85 -28.91 4.45 -18.99
C SER A 85 -29.71 5.76 -18.88
N ALA A 86 -29.48 6.65 -19.85
CA ALA A 86 -30.22 7.87 -20.16
C ALA A 86 -31.41 8.22 -19.26
N LYS A 87 -31.35 9.38 -18.61
CA LYS A 87 -32.56 10.18 -18.38
C LYS A 87 -32.29 11.61 -18.84
N ASN A 88 -33.14 12.01 -19.78
CA ASN A 88 -33.26 13.27 -20.52
C ASN A 88 -32.97 14.54 -19.73
#